data_AF-A0A7J4IMW9-F1
#
_entry.id   AF-A0A7J4IMW9-F1
#
_cell.length_a   1.000
_cell.length_b   1.000
_cell.length_c   1.000
_cell.angle_alpha   90.00
_cell.angle_beta   90.00
_cell.angle_gamma   90.00
#
_symmetry.space_group_name_H-M   'P 1'
#
loop_
_entity.id
_entity.type
_entity.pdbx_description
1 polymer ?
#
loop_
_entity_poly.entity_id
_entity_poly.type
_entity_poly.pdbx_seq_one_letter_code
_entity_poly.pdbx_strand_id
1 'polypeptide(L)' 'SFSVNLDTVQSNMVYISCDEGQAQLLVDNLSKEGIDILTINDSTVRAVIHLHITDEDIDRTINAFKKINN' A
#
# COMPACT_ATOMS: atom_id res chain seq x y z
N SER A 1 4.24 -37.47 -3.13
CA SER A 1 4.68 -36.29 -3.91
C SER A 1 3.69 -35.17 -3.63
N PHE A 2 4.15 -33.95 -3.38
CA PHE A 2 3.29 -32.78 -3.20
C PHE A 2 3.76 -31.66 -4.14
N SER A 3 2.85 -30.77 -4.53
CA SER A 3 3.12 -29.60 -5.36
C SER A 3 2.41 -28.40 -4.75
N VAL A 4 3.11 -27.26 -4.71
CA VAL A 4 2.59 -26.01 -4.15
C VAL A 4 2.21 -25.11 -5.32
N ASN A 5 0.96 -24.66 -5.37
CA ASN A 5 0.50 -23.70 -6.37
C ASN A 5 0.74 -22.27 -5.85
N LEU A 6 1.77 -21.61 -6.36
CA LEU A 6 2.11 -20.23 -5.99
C LEU A 6 1.14 -19.19 -6.57
N ASP A 7 0.33 -19.53 -7.57
CA ASP A 7 -0.69 -18.62 -8.14
C ASP A 7 -1.81 -18.34 -7.15
N THR A 8 -1.99 -19.22 -6.15
CA THR A 8 -2.93 -19.00 -5.03
C THR A 8 -2.35 -18.09 -3.94
N VAL A 9 -1.07 -17.75 -4.00
CA VAL A 9 -0.41 -16.87 -3.04
C VAL A 9 -0.55 -15.44 -3.54
N GLN A 10 -1.50 -14.70 -2.98
CA GLN A 10 -1.57 -13.26 -3.19
C GLN A 10 -0.74 -12.54 -2.12
N SER A 11 0.13 -11.61 -2.54
CA SER A 11 0.85 -10.76 -1.59
C SER A 11 -0.14 -9.76 -1.00
N ASN A 12 -0.35 -9.85 0.30
CA ASN A 12 -1.12 -8.87 1.05
C ASN A 12 -0.28 -7.63 1.41
N MET A 13 0.97 -7.55 0.98
CA MET A 13 1.86 -6.43 1.28
C MET A 13 2.47 -5.83 0.03
N VAL A 14 2.49 -4.50 -0.02
CA VAL A 14 3.15 -3.71 -1.05
C VAL A 14 4.13 -2.75 -0.39
N TYR A 15 5.35 -2.72 -0.90
CA TYR A 15 6.39 -1.76 -0.48
C TYR A 15 6.50 -0.67 -1.54
N ILE A 16 6.48 0.58 -1.09
CA ILE A 16 6.42 1.77 -1.94
C ILE A 16 7.64 2.61 -1.62
N SER A 17 8.48 2.84 -2.64
CA SER A 17 9.62 3.74 -2.54
C SER A 17 9.17 5.18 -2.82
N CYS A 18 9.74 6.11 -2.07
CA CYS A 18 9.54 7.55 -2.20
C CYS A 18 10.89 8.26 -2.03
N ASP A 19 10.93 9.56 -2.32
CA ASP A 19 12.14 10.35 -2.13
C ASP A 19 12.55 10.40 -0.66
N GLU A 20 13.83 10.62 -0.40
CA GLU A 20 14.39 10.65 0.95
C GLU A 20 13.72 11.73 1.82
N GLY A 21 13.22 11.32 2.99
CA GLY A 21 12.49 12.18 3.92
C GLY A 21 11.00 12.37 3.58
N GLN A 22 10.50 11.79 2.48
CA GLN A 22 9.09 11.96 2.06
C GLN A 22 8.16 10.85 2.56
N ALA A 23 8.69 9.77 3.14
CA ALA A 23 7.87 8.63 3.56
C ALA A 23 6.75 9.03 4.55
N GLN A 24 7.06 9.86 5.55
CA GLN A 24 6.06 10.30 6.53
C GLN A 24 5.02 11.24 5.90
N LEU A 25 5.44 12.12 4.99
CA LEU A 25 4.51 13.01 4.29
C LEU A 25 3.49 12.21 3.46
N LEU A 26 3.93 11.14 2.82
CA LEU A 26 3.05 10.24 2.08
C LEU A 26 2.01 9.57 2.99
N VAL A 27 2.43 9.07 4.17
CA VAL A 27 1.51 8.52 5.19
C VAL A 27 0.46 9.57 5.58
N ASP A 28 0.91 10.77 5.94
CA ASP A 28 0.02 11.83 6.43
C ASP A 28 -0.98 12.29 5.37
N ASN A 29 -0.59 12.31 4.10
CA ASN A 29 -1.48 12.68 3.00
C ASN A 29 -2.51 11.59 2.70
N LEU A 30 -2.14 10.32 2.76
CA LEU A 30 -3.08 9.21 2.55
C LEU A 30 -4.05 9.04 3.70
N SER A 31 -3.62 9.29 4.93
CA SER A 31 -4.51 9.24 6.10
C SER A 31 -5.65 10.26 5.99
N LYS A 32 -5.43 11.42 5.36
CA LYS A 32 -6.49 12.40 5.05
C LYS A 32 -7.54 11.87 4.06
N GLU A 33 -7.17 10.93 3.18
CA GLU A 33 -8.10 10.23 2.27
C GLU A 33 -8.74 8.98 2.93
N GLY A 34 -8.42 8.71 4.20
CA GLY A 34 -8.89 7.58 4.98
C GLY A 34 -8.10 6.29 4.76
N ILE A 35 -6.85 6.40 4.29
CA ILE A 35 -5.97 5.26 3.98
C ILE A 35 -4.76 5.30 4.89
N ASP A 36 -4.65 4.31 5.78
CA ASP A 36 -3.53 4.20 6.71
C ASP A 36 -2.47 3.23 6.18
N ILE A 37 -1.24 3.72 6.09
CA ILE A 37 -0.04 2.94 5.72
C ILE A 37 1.12 3.27 6.68
N LEU A 38 2.19 2.48 6.67
CA LEU A 38 3.27 2.59 7.67
C LEU A 38 4.62 2.85 7.03
N THR A 39 5.38 3.82 7.54
CA THR A 39 6.79 3.98 7.16
C THR A 39 7.63 2.81 7.66
N ILE A 40 8.61 2.40 6.86
CA ILE A 40 9.64 1.43 7.23
C ILE A 40 10.97 2.15 7.50
N ASN A 41 11.23 3.19 6.71
CA ASN A 41 12.35 4.12 6.83
C ASN A 41 11.95 5.43 6.12
N ASP A 42 12.89 6.38 6.02
CA ASP A 42 12.63 7.73 5.50
C ASP A 42 12.26 7.78 4.00
N SER A 43 12.43 6.68 3.26
CA SER A 43 12.17 6.59 1.82
C SER A 43 11.28 5.41 1.42
N THR A 44 10.72 4.67 2.38
CA THR A 44 9.93 3.45 2.12
C THR A 44 8.71 3.38 3.01
N VAL A 45 7.56 3.10 2.39
CA VAL A 45 6.29 2.88 3.07
C VAL A 45 5.74 1.49 2.73
N ARG A 46 5.05 0.86 3.68
CA ARG A 46 4.42 -0.46 3.56
C ARG A 46 2.91 -0.31 3.64
N ALA A 47 2.21 -0.78 2.61
CA ALA A 47 0.77 -0.97 2.61
C ALA A 47 0.46 -2.46 2.87
N VAL A 48 -0.50 -2.73 3.75
CA VAL A 48 -0.94 -4.09 4.09
C VAL A 48 -2.44 -4.19 3.84
N ILE A 49 -2.83 -5.17 3.05
CA ILE A 49 -4.20 -5.49 2.69
C ILE A 49 -4.71 -6.57 3.65
N HIS A 50 -5.84 -6.33 4.29
CA HIS A 50 -6.51 -7.34 5.13
C HIS A 50 -7.51 -8.17 4.31
N LEU A 51 -7.86 -9.36 4.80
CA LEU A 51 -8.71 -10.33 4.09
C LEU A 51 -10.10 -9.81 3.68
N HIS A 52 -10.59 -8.72 4.29
CA HIS A 52 -11.90 -8.15 4.00
C HIS A 52 -11.85 -6.95 3.05
N ILE A 53 -10.68 -6.61 2.50
CA ILE A 53 -10.56 -5.56 1.49
C ILE A 53 -11.11 -6.08 0.17
N THR A 54 -11.98 -5.29 -0.44
CA THR A 54 -12.58 -5.58 -1.75
C THR A 54 -11.77 -4.97 -2.89
N ASP A 55 -12.02 -5.39 -4.12
CA ASP A 55 -11.42 -4.77 -5.31
C ASP A 55 -11.78 -3.27 -5.42
N GLU A 56 -12.99 -2.88 -4.99
CA GLU A 56 -13.41 -1.48 -4.95
C GLU A 56 -12.59 -0.64 -3.97
N ASP A 57 -12.26 -1.20 -2.80
CA ASP A 57 -11.39 -0.56 -1.82
C ASP A 57 -9.96 -0.38 -2.36
N ILE A 58 -9.46 -1.36 -3.14
CA ILE A 58 -8.17 -1.28 -3.83
C ILE A 58 -8.20 -0.16 -4.87
N ASP A 59 -9.23 -0.10 -5.71
CA ASP A 59 -9.38 0.95 -6.72
C ASP A 59 -9.48 2.34 -6.10
N ARG A 60 -10.25 2.48 -5.02
CA ARG A 60 -10.32 3.73 -4.25
C ARG A 60 -8.96 4.13 -3.71
N THR A 61 -8.20 3.17 -3.17
CA THR A 61 -6.85 3.39 -2.65
C THR A 61 -5.91 3.87 -3.76
N ILE A 62 -5.88 3.17 -4.90
CA ILE A 62 -5.07 3.56 -6.07
C ILE A 62 -5.41 4.98 -6.53
N ASN A 63 -6.69 5.35 -6.53
CA ASN A 63 -7.12 6.69 -6.91
C ASN A 63 -6.64 7.76 -5.92
N ALA A 64 -6.61 7.48 -4.62
CA ALA A 64 -6.04 8.40 -3.62
C ALA A 64 -4.53 8.61 -3.84
N PHE A 65 -3.77 7.55 -4.10
CA PHE A 65 -2.35 7.66 -4.46
C PHE A 65 -2.14 8.54 -5.70
N LYS A 66 -2.98 8.40 -6.73
CA LYS A 66 -2.93 9.25 -7.93
C LYS A 66 -3.21 10.73 -7.65
N LYS A 67 -4.10 11.05 -6.71
CA LYS A 67 -4.40 12.44 -6.33
C LYS A 67 -3.23 13.12 -5.64
N ILE A 68 -2.49 12.39 -4.82
CA ILE A 68 -1.37 12.92 -4.02
C ILE A 68 -0.10 13.09 -4.88
N ASN A 69 0.03 12.32 -5.96
CA ASN A 69 1.17 12.37 -6.88
C ASN A 69 1.05 13.45 -7.99
N ASN A 70 -0.02 14.25 -8.01
CA ASN A 70 -0.24 15.37 -8.93
C ASN A 70 -0.11 16.71 -8.21
#